data_AF-A0A353IP88-F1
#
_entry.id   AF-A0A353IP88-F1
#
_cell.length_a   1.000
_cell.length_b   1.000
_cell.length_c   1.000
_cell.angle_alpha   90.00
_cell.angle_beta   90.00
_cell.angle_gamma   90.00
#
_symmetry.space_group_name_H-M   'P 1'
#
loop_
_entity.id
_entity.type
_entity.pdbx_description
1 polymer ?
#
loop_
_entity_poly.entity_id
_entity_poly.type
_entity_poly.pdbx_seq_one_letter_code
_entity_poly.pdbx_strand_id
1 'polypeptide(L)' 'ASQNKAEAAKKGGKFKDEIAAVTIKTRKGEVVVEEDEYIREGATVDGIAKLRPAF' A
#
# COMPACT_ATOMS: atom_id res chain seq x y z
N ALA A 1 12.48 -4.10 5.96
CA ALA A 1 11.75 -4.26 7.24
C ALA A 1 10.41 -3.54 7.27
N SER A 2 10.33 -2.23 6.99
CA SER A 2 9.02 -1.52 6.98
C SER A 2 8.04 -2.06 5.92
N GLN A 3 8.46 -2.12 4.65
CA GLN A 3 7.63 -2.60 3.54
C GLN A 3 7.09 -4.02 3.78
N ASN A 4 7.93 -4.97 4.18
CA ASN A 4 7.54 -6.36 4.42
C ASN A 4 6.59 -6.49 5.63
N LYS A 5 6.72 -5.64 6.66
CA LYS A 5 5.77 -5.60 7.78
C LYS A 5 4.41 -5.04 7.35
N ALA A 6 4.41 -3.98 6.54
CA ALA A 6 3.19 -3.38 6.01
C ALA A 6 2.46 -4.36 5.08
N GLU A 7 3.18 -5.06 4.21
CA GLU A 7 2.65 -6.13 3.36
C GLU A 7 1.97 -7.23 4.18
N ALA A 8 2.64 -7.73 5.23
CA ALA A 8 2.07 -8.74 6.11
C ALA A 8 0.83 -8.23 6.88
N ALA A 9 0.83 -6.96 7.31
CA ALA A 9 -0.30 -6.35 8.01
C ALA A 9 -1.51 -6.17 7.08
N LYS A 10 -1.30 -5.72 5.83
CA LYS A 10 -2.32 -5.61 4.80
C LYS A 10 -2.92 -6.98 4.47
N LYS A 11 -2.08 -7.99 4.18
CA LYS A 11 -2.52 -9.37 3.92
C LYS A 11 -3.25 -10.00 5.11
N GLY A 12 -2.85 -9.64 6.33
CA GLY A 12 -3.51 -10.04 7.57
C GLY A 12 -4.78 -9.25 7.91
N GLY A 13 -5.19 -8.28 7.09
CA GLY A 13 -6.40 -7.48 7.30
C GLY A 13 -6.34 -6.54 8.50
N LYS A 14 -5.15 -6.22 9.02
CA LYS A 14 -5.00 -5.42 10.26
C LYS A 14 -5.51 -4.00 10.14
N PHE A 15 -5.57 -3.46 8.92
CA PHE A 15 -5.98 -2.08 8.67
C PHE A 15 -7.50 -1.93 8.42
N LYS A 16 -8.25 -3.04 8.34
CA LYS A 16 -9.68 -3.02 8.00
C LYS A 16 -10.52 -2.23 8.99
N ASP A 17 -10.15 -2.26 10.27
CA ASP A 17 -10.91 -1.61 11.33
C ASP A 17 -10.59 -0.11 11.47
N GLU A 18 -9.50 0.37 10.86
CA GLU A 18 -9.02 1.75 10.99
C GLU A 18 -9.08 2.57 9.69
N ILE A 19 -9.06 1.93 8.52
CA ILE A 19 -9.18 2.64 7.24
C ILE A 19 -10.65 3.00 6.99
N ALA A 20 -10.93 4.30 6.94
CA ALA A 20 -12.21 4.81 6.47
C ALA A 20 -12.26 4.79 4.93
N ALA A 21 -13.13 3.95 4.37
CA ALA A 21 -13.29 3.83 2.92
C ALA A 21 -13.71 5.17 2.28
N VAL A 22 -13.07 5.52 1.17
CA VAL A 22 -13.37 6.73 0.39
C VAL A 22 -14.02 6.32 -0.93
N THR A 23 -15.27 6.72 -1.14
CA THR A 23 -15.98 6.52 -2.40
C THR A 23 -15.78 7.70 -3.33
N ILE A 24 -15.20 7.45 -4.50
CA ILE A 24 -14.96 8.44 -5.55
C ILE A 24 -15.94 8.19 -6.69
N LYS A 25 -16.80 9.19 -6.96
CA LYS A 25 -17.70 9.15 -8.11
C LYS A 25 -16.96 9.58 -9.37
N THR A 26 -16.93 8.72 -10.37
CA THR A 26 -16.36 8.99 -11.69
C THR A 26 -17.45 9.00 -12.75
N ARG A 27 -17.15 9.50 -13.95
CA ARG A 27 -18.09 9.44 -15.09
C ARG A 27 -18.49 8.00 -15.46
N LYS A 28 -17.64 7.01 -15.13
CA LYS A 28 -17.85 5.59 -15.45
C LYS A 28 -18.48 4.79 -14.30
N GLY A 29 -18.81 5.43 -13.18
CA GLY A 29 -19.33 4.77 -11.97
C GLY A 29 -18.55 5.13 -10.72
N GLU A 30 -18.73 4.35 -9.66
CA GLU A 30 -18.11 4.58 -8.36
C GLU A 30 -16.86 3.70 -8.18
N VAL A 31 -15.83 4.26 -7.55
CA VAL A 31 -14.62 3.55 -7.13
C VAL A 31 -14.47 3.72 -5.63
N VAL A 32 -14.31 2.62 -4.91
CA VAL A 32 -14.08 2.64 -3.46
C VAL A 32 -12.60 2.40 -3.21
N VAL A 33 -11.98 3.29 -2.43
CA VAL A 33 -10.59 3.18 -1.99
C VAL A 33 -10.60 2.88 -0.50
N GLU A 34 -10.14 1.68 -0.13
CA GLU A 34 -10.15 1.17 1.25
C GLU A 34 -8.85 0.43 1.63
N GLU A 35 -7.84 0.52 0.78
CA GLU A 35 -6.54 -0.10 1.00
C GLU A 35 -5.41 0.89 0.74
N ASP A 36 -4.31 0.76 1.49
CA ASP A 36 -3.09 1.51 1.23
C ASP A 36 -2.47 1.14 -0.13
N GLU A 37 -2.17 2.17 -0.94
CA GLU A 37 -1.61 2.04 -2.29
C GLU A 37 -0.08 1.84 -2.29
N TYR A 38 0.63 2.42 -1.31
CA TYR A 38 2.09 2.59 -1.40
C TYR A 38 2.90 1.34 -0.98
N ILE A 39 2.23 0.32 -0.45
CA ILE A 39 2.91 -0.89 0.02
C ILE A 39 3.47 -1.65 -1.19
N ARG A 40 4.80 -1.66 -1.31
CA ARG A 40 5.52 -2.36 -2.38
C ARG A 40 5.70 -3.82 -1.99
N GLU A 41 4.79 -4.67 -2.44
CA GLU A 41 4.86 -6.11 -2.19
C GLU A 41 6.18 -6.70 -2.70
N GLY A 42 6.77 -7.60 -1.91
CA GLY A 42 8.02 -8.26 -2.30
C GLY A 42 9.25 -7.35 -2.28
N ALA A 43 9.22 -6.20 -1.58
CA ALA A 43 10.39 -5.35 -1.42
C ALA A 43 11.60 -6.13 -0.87
N THR A 44 12.72 -6.11 -1.60
CA THR A 44 13.96 -6.80 -1.26
C THR A 44 15.06 -5.82 -0.85
N VAL A 45 16.01 -6.29 -0.05
CA VAL A 45 17.20 -5.50 0.33
C VAL A 45 18.03 -5.14 -0.91
N ASP A 46 18.24 -6.09 -1.81
CA ASP A 46 19.00 -5.89 -3.05
C ASP A 46 18.34 -4.86 -3.98
N GLY A 47 17.00 -4.87 -4.06
CA GLY A 47 16.25 -3.89 -4.84
C GLY A 47 16.41 -2.48 -4.29
N ILE A 48 16.39 -2.33 -2.96
CA ILE A 48 16.58 -1.04 -2.28
C ILE A 48 18.02 -0.55 -2.42
N ALA A 49 19.01 -1.44 -2.33
CA ALA A 49 20.43 -1.11 -2.43
C ALA A 49 20.83 -0.54 -3.81
N LYS A 50 20.05 -0.83 -4.85
CA LYS A 50 20.29 -0.35 -6.22
C LYS A 50 19.68 1.03 -6.52
N LEU A 51 18.93 1.61 -5.59
CA LEU A 51 18.30 2.91 -5.81
C LEU A 51 19.35 4.02 -5.89
N ARG A 52 19.16 4.95 -6.82
CA ARG A 52 20.01 6.14 -6.91
C ARG A 52 19.74 7.06 -5.72
N PRO A 53 20.74 7.81 -5.24
CA PRO A 53 20.54 8.86 -4.24
C PRO A 53 19.45 9.84 -4.70
N ALA A 54 18.60 10.25 -3.75
CA ALA A 54 17.44 11.11 -4.01
C ALA A 54 17.72 12.60 -3.80
N PHE A 55 18.87 12.93 -3.22
CA PHE A 55 19.32 14.30 -2.90
C PHE A 55 20.74 14.49 -3.41
#